data_AF-F7BRK6-F1
#
_entry.id   AF-F7BRK6-F1
#
_cell.length_a   1.000
_cell.length_b   1.000
_cell.length_c   1.000
_cell.angle_alpha   90.00
_cell.angle_beta   90.00
_cell.angle_gamma   90.00
#
_symmetry.space_group_name_H-M   'P 1'
#
loop_
_entity.id
_entity.type
_entity.pdbx_description
1 polymer ?
#
loop_
_entity_poly.entity_id
_entity_poly.type
_entity_poly.pdbx_seq_one_letter_code
_entity_poly.pdbx_strand_id
1 'polypeptide(L)'
;MPRYCLFGDTVNTASRMESTGLPYRVHVNLSTVTILHSLKEGYRFEVRGKTELKGKGVEDTYWLVGKEGFTKPLPTPPDVLPGHHRGRQSMAHTGRVGQAEYGTHRQGRAGRVWHTQAG
;
A
#
# COMPACT_ATOMS: atom_id res chain seq x y z
N MET A 1 -10.82 8.11 -21.25
CA MET A 1 -9.34 8.18 -21.21
C MET A 1 -8.82 6.89 -20.58
N PRO A 2 -7.94 6.10 -21.23
CA PRO A 2 -7.38 4.89 -20.61
C PRO A 2 -6.48 5.28 -19.41
N ARG A 3 -6.59 4.52 -18.30
CA ARG A 3 -5.72 4.64 -17.12
C ARG A 3 -4.91 3.36 -16.98
N TYR A 4 -3.59 3.49 -16.88
CA TYR A 4 -2.71 2.37 -16.57
C TYR A 4 -2.74 2.10 -15.07
N CYS A 5 -2.96 0.84 -14.70
CA CYS A 5 -2.99 0.38 -13.32
C CYS A 5 -1.97 -0.76 -13.14
N LEU A 6 -1.20 -0.70 -12.05
CA LEU A 6 -0.31 -1.78 -11.63
C LEU A 6 -1.05 -2.69 -10.64
N PHE A 7 -0.81 -4.01 -10.74
CA PHE A 7 -1.44 -5.01 -9.89
C PHE A 7 -0.40 -5.99 -9.35
N GLY A 8 -0.68 -6.57 -8.18
CA GLY A 8 0.16 -7.61 -7.56
C GLY A 8 0.42 -7.40 -6.07
N ASP A 9 1.09 -8.36 -5.47
CA ASP A 9 1.30 -8.40 -4.02
C ASP A 9 2.22 -7.28 -3.52
N THR A 10 3.16 -6.83 -4.34
CA THR A 10 4.06 -5.73 -4.01
C THR A 10 3.29 -4.43 -3.83
N VAL A 11 2.40 -4.07 -4.76
CA VAL A 11 1.59 -2.85 -4.65
C VAL A 11 0.57 -2.95 -3.52
N ASN A 12 0.04 -4.14 -3.26
CA ASN A 12 -0.82 -4.39 -2.10
C ASN A 12 -0.05 -4.20 -0.78
N THR A 13 1.15 -4.78 -0.66
CA THR A 13 2.00 -4.65 0.54
C THR A 13 2.39 -3.19 0.76
N ALA A 14 2.82 -2.49 -0.30
CA ALA A 14 3.19 -1.08 -0.23
C ALA A 14 2.01 -0.21 0.24
N SER A 15 0.81 -0.42 -0.32
CA SER A 15 -0.41 0.26 0.11
C SER A 15 -0.73 0.01 1.60
N ARG A 16 -0.47 -1.21 2.11
CA ARG A 16 -0.64 -1.49 3.54
C ARG A 16 0.38 -0.76 4.40
N MET A 17 1.67 -0.80 4.03
CA MET A 17 2.74 -0.07 4.71
C MET A 17 2.42 1.42 4.83
N GLU A 18 1.92 2.03 3.76
CA GLU A 18 1.45 3.42 3.75
C GLU A 18 0.27 3.62 4.71
N SER A 19 -0.79 2.81 4.57
CA SER A 19 -2.02 2.96 5.36
C SER A 19 -1.83 2.78 6.87
N THR A 20 -0.83 2.00 7.30
CA THR A 20 -0.48 1.76 8.71
C THR A 20 0.75 2.57 9.16
N GLY A 21 1.27 3.41 8.28
CA GLY A 21 2.42 4.28 8.51
C GLY A 21 2.08 5.45 9.42
N LEU A 22 3.12 6.20 9.80
CA LEU A 22 2.98 7.46 10.53
C LEU A 22 3.38 8.63 9.62
N PRO A 23 2.76 9.81 9.78
CA PRO A 23 3.15 11.00 9.04
C PRO A 23 4.64 11.30 9.21
N TYR A 24 5.26 11.82 8.15
CA TYR A 24 6.67 12.19 8.12
C TYR A 24 7.66 11.06 8.43
N ARG A 25 7.23 9.79 8.28
CA ARG A 25 8.09 8.62 8.40
C ARG A 25 7.96 7.73 7.17
N VAL A 26 9.06 7.05 6.82
CA VAL A 26 9.09 6.07 5.75
C VAL A 26 9.01 4.67 6.36
N HIS A 27 7.89 4.00 6.15
CA HIS A 27 7.60 2.66 6.68
C HIS A 27 8.11 1.60 5.70
N VAL A 28 8.96 0.68 6.17
CA VAL A 28 9.53 -0.39 5.35
C VAL A 28 9.39 -1.76 6.02
N ASN A 29 9.29 -2.80 5.20
CA ASN A 29 9.25 -4.19 5.67
C ASN A 29 10.65 -4.81 5.73
N LEU A 30 10.76 -5.99 6.33
CA LEU A 30 12.02 -6.69 6.50
C LEU A 30 12.75 -6.96 5.17
N SER A 31 12.05 -7.35 4.10
CA SER A 31 12.69 -7.61 2.81
C SER A 31 13.42 -6.39 2.27
N THR A 32 12.83 -5.20 2.39
CA THR A 32 13.47 -3.94 1.97
C THR A 32 14.68 -3.63 2.84
N VAL A 33 14.60 -3.83 4.15
CA VAL A 33 15.73 -3.63 5.08
C VAL A 33 16.91 -4.53 4.72
N THR A 34 16.67 -5.82 4.47
CA THR A 34 17.70 -6.78 4.07
C THR A 34 18.40 -6.36 2.77
N ILE A 35 17.63 -5.91 1.77
CA ILE A 35 18.18 -5.42 0.50
C ILE A 35 19.00 -4.15 0.72
N LEU A 36 18.50 -3.18 1.48
CA LEU A 36 19.23 -1.92 1.71
C LEU A 36 20.50 -2.11 2.54
N HIS A 37 20.51 -3.07 3.47
CA HIS A 37 21.74 -3.44 4.18
C HIS A 37 22.77 -4.12 3.27
N SER A 38 22.33 -4.96 2.32
CA SER A 38 23.26 -5.65 1.41
C SER A 38 23.97 -4.68 0.45
N LEU A 39 23.34 -3.54 0.13
CA LEU A 39 23.94 -2.47 -0.67
C LEU A 39 25.07 -1.71 0.06
N LYS A 40 25.14 -1.80 1.39
CA LYS A 40 26.18 -1.12 2.22
C LYS A 40 26.29 0.39 2.00
N GLU A 41 25.19 1.07 1.65
CA GLU A 41 25.17 2.53 1.45
C GLU A 41 24.86 3.33 2.73
N GLY A 42 25.00 2.73 3.92
CA GLY A 42 24.85 3.42 5.20
C GLY A 42 23.41 3.81 5.56
N TYR A 43 22.38 3.09 5.08
CA TYR A 43 20.99 3.29 5.51
C TYR A 43 20.81 2.91 6.99
N ARG A 44 20.05 3.73 7.72
CA ARG A 44 19.76 3.56 9.16
C ARG A 44 18.27 3.29 9.37
N PHE A 45 17.97 2.29 10.17
CA PHE A 45 16.60 1.86 10.45
C PHE A 45 16.34 1.79 11.95
N GLU A 46 15.10 2.08 12.34
CA GLU A 46 14.59 1.86 13.69
C GLU A 46 13.47 0.83 13.67
N VAL A 47 13.46 -0.06 14.66
CA VAL A 47 12.39 -1.05 14.81
C VAL A 47 11.09 -0.34 15.18
N ARG A 48 10.05 -0.50 14.35
CA ARG A 48 8.68 -0.09 14.70
C ARG A 48 8.01 -1.14 15.57
N GLY A 49 8.30 -2.41 15.30
CA GLY A 49 7.69 -3.58 15.92
C GLY A 49 6.78 -4.34 14.96
N LYS A 50 5.89 -5.16 15.54
CA LYS A 50 4.99 -6.05 14.80
C LYS A 50 3.82 -5.29 14.18
N THR A 51 3.58 -5.53 12.89
CA THR A 51 2.47 -4.96 12.13
C THR A 51 1.66 -6.07 11.49
N GLU A 52 0.34 -6.05 11.67
CA GLU A 52 -0.56 -6.98 10.99
C GLU A 52 -0.81 -6.54 9.54
N LEU A 53 -0.48 -7.42 8.60
CA LEU A 53 -0.68 -7.24 7.17
C LEU A 53 -1.61 -8.31 6.65
N LYS A 54 -2.77 -7.87 6.13
CA LYS A 54 -3.76 -8.77 5.54
C LYS A 54 -3.12 -9.62 4.44
N GLY A 55 -3.19 -10.94 4.59
CA GLY A 55 -2.65 -11.90 3.63
C GLY A 55 -1.18 -12.29 3.86
N LYS A 56 -0.46 -11.59 4.74
CA LYS A 56 0.93 -11.95 5.14
C LYS A 56 1.06 -12.30 6.62
N GLY A 57 0.07 -11.94 7.44
CA GLY A 57 0.12 -12.16 8.89
C GLY A 57 0.83 -11.00 9.58
N VAL A 58 1.48 -11.30 10.72
CA VAL A 58 2.16 -10.30 11.53
C VAL A 58 3.65 -10.31 11.17
N GLU A 59 4.15 -9.19 10.66
CA GLU A 59 5.56 -9.03 10.28
C GLU A 59 6.24 -7.94 11.11
N ASP A 60 7.54 -8.10 11.35
CA ASP A 60 8.36 -7.04 11.93
C ASP A 60 8.65 -5.97 10.87
N THR A 61 8.49 -4.71 11.27
CA THR A 61 8.55 -3.55 10.40
C THR A 61 9.42 -2.44 10.98
N TYR A 62 9.89 -1.55 10.11
CA TYR A 62 10.95 -0.61 10.44
C TYR A 62 10.66 0.79 9.89
N TRP A 63 11.20 1.80 10.57
CA TRP A 63 11.28 3.16 10.07
C TRP A 63 12.65 3.36 9.43
N LEU A 64 12.70 3.90 8.22
CA LEU A 64 13.93 4.45 7.66
C LEU A 64 14.16 5.83 8.29
N VAL A 65 15.26 5.98 9.03
CA VAL A 65 15.57 7.18 9.84
C VAL A 65 16.77 7.97 9.35
N GLY A 66 17.48 7.46 8.34
CA GLY A 66 18.57 8.21 7.73
C GLY A 66 19.42 7.41 6.78
N LYS A 67 20.40 8.10 6.20
CA LYS A 67 21.45 7.54 5.36
C LYS A 67 22.75 8.27 5.68
N GLU A 68 23.86 7.55 5.72
CA GLU A 68 25.18 8.16 5.81
C GLU A 68 25.41 9.16 4.66
N GLY A 69 25.97 10.33 4.97
CA GLY A 69 26.12 11.42 4.01
C GLY A 69 24.86 12.25 3.73
N PHE A 70 23.69 11.90 4.26
CA PHE A 70 22.49 12.73 4.17
C PHE A 70 22.46 13.74 5.32
N THR A 71 22.83 14.99 5.03
CA THR A 71 22.98 16.07 6.03
C THR A 71 21.76 16.99 6.14
N LYS A 72 20.75 16.81 5.28
CA LYS A 72 19.53 17.60 5.35
C LYS A 72 18.70 17.13 6.54
N PRO A 73 18.16 18.06 7.36
CA PRO A 73 17.31 17.67 8.48
C PRO A 73 16.06 16.97 7.97
N LEU A 74 15.73 15.83 8.56
CA LEU A 74 14.47 15.16 8.33
C LEU A 74 13.33 15.96 8.99
N PRO A 75 12.12 15.98 8.40
CA PRO A 75 10.98 16.61 9.03
C PRO A 75 10.74 15.98 10.41
N THR A 76 10.52 16.81 11.42
CA THR A 76 10.23 16.33 12.77
C THR A 76 8.86 15.64 12.77
N PRO A 77 8.78 14.34 13.11
CA PRO A 77 7.49 13.68 13.20
C PRO A 77 6.67 14.29 14.34
N PRO A 78 5.37 14.51 14.16
CA PRO A 78 4.50 15.00 15.24
C PRO A 78 4.48 14.01 16.40
N ASP A 79 4.37 14.52 17.62
CA ASP A 79 4.23 13.70 18.82
C ASP A 79 2.97 12.84 18.70
N VAL A 80 3.17 11.55 18.47
CA VAL A 80 2.08 10.57 18.44
C VAL A 80 1.72 10.22 19.87
N LEU A 81 0.62 10.80 20.35
CA LEU A 81 -0.01 10.34 21.58
C LEU A 81 -0.39 8.85 21.42
N PRO A 82 -0.04 7.97 22.39
CA PRO A 82 -0.43 6.57 22.33
C PRO A 82 -1.96 6.47 22.26
N GLY A 83 -2.47 5.92 21.16
CA GLY A 83 -3.91 5.83 20.87
C GLY A 83 -4.32 6.37 19.48
N HIS A 84 -3.48 7.15 18.80
CA HIS A 84 -3.76 7.61 17.42
C HIS A 84 -3.38 6.57 16.34
N HIS A 85 -3.76 5.30 16.56
CA HIS A 85 -3.87 4.39 15.43
C HIS A 85 -5.08 4.86 14.64
N ARG A 86 -4.88 5.51 13.47
CA ARG A 86 -5.94 5.63 12.46
C ARG A 86 -6.24 4.24 11.92
N GLY A 87 -6.86 3.41 12.77
CA GLY A 87 -7.68 2.31 12.31
C GLY A 87 -8.68 2.93 11.36
N ARG A 88 -8.56 2.53 10.09
CA ARG A 88 -9.57 2.64 9.03
C ARG A 88 -10.91 3.08 9.59
N GLN A 89 -11.29 4.34 9.34
CA GLN A 89 -12.66 4.79 9.57
C GLN A 89 -13.56 3.81 8.81
N SER A 90 -14.34 3.05 9.57
CA SER A 90 -15.47 2.31 9.06
C SER A 90 -16.48 3.34 8.57
N MET A 91 -16.55 3.57 7.25
CA MET A 91 -17.74 4.19 6.67
C MET A 91 -18.86 3.15 6.74
N ALA A 92 -19.56 3.14 7.87
CA ALA A 92 -20.85 2.50 8.03
C ALA A 92 -21.94 3.58 7.85
N HIS A 93 -22.49 3.60 6.63
CA HIS A 93 -23.85 3.98 6.24
C HIS A 93 -24.36 5.40 6.53
N THR A 94 -24.66 6.17 5.46
CA THR A 94 -26.03 6.64 5.12
C THR A 94 -26.03 7.38 3.77
N GLY A 95 -26.87 6.95 2.82
CA GLY A 95 -27.54 7.89 1.90
C GLY A 95 -27.08 7.97 0.43
N ARG A 96 -27.92 7.42 -0.46
CA ARG A 96 -28.18 7.75 -1.88
C ARG A 96 -27.13 7.38 -2.95
N VAL A 97 -27.46 6.27 -3.60
CA VAL A 97 -27.41 6.05 -5.05
C VAL A 97 -27.62 7.34 -5.86
N GLY A 98 -26.58 7.72 -6.61
CA GLY A 98 -26.70 8.54 -7.81
C GLY A 98 -26.16 7.73 -8.99
N GLN A 99 -27.05 7.07 -9.72
CA GLN A 99 -26.73 6.42 -10.98
C GLN A 99 -26.41 7.52 -12.01
N ALA A 100 -25.16 7.61 -12.43
CA ALA A 100 -24.84 8.30 -13.67
C ALA A 100 -25.05 7.30 -14.81
N GLU A 101 -26.15 7.49 -15.53
CA GLU A 101 -26.52 6.75 -16.73
C GLU A 101 -25.43 6.90 -17.80
N TYR A 102 -24.80 5.80 -18.20
CA TYR A 102 -24.10 5.71 -19.48
C TYR A 102 -25.03 5.03 -20.47
N GLY A 103 -25.52 5.82 -21.42
CA GLY A 103 -26.50 5.44 -22.42
C GLY A 103 -26.07 4.24 -23.27
N THR A 104 -26.97 3.27 -23.35
CA THR A 104 -26.92 2.11 -24.23
C THR A 104 -27.09 2.54 -25.69
N HIS A 105 -26.00 2.58 -26.47
CA HIS A 105 -26.11 2.61 -27.92
C HIS A 105 -26.04 1.16 -28.46
N ARG A 106 -27.21 0.63 -28.82
CA ARG A 106 -27.38 -0.65 -29.52
C ARG A 106 -26.73 -0.58 -30.91
N GLN A 107 -25.79 -1.47 -31.17
CA GLN A 107 -25.42 -2.09 -32.45
C GLN A 107 -24.44 -3.20 -32.03
N GLY A 108 -24.64 -4.51 -32.22
CA GLY A 108 -25.22 -5.23 -33.33
C GLY A 108 -24.21 -6.33 -33.68
N ARG A 109 -24.64 -7.60 -33.56
CA ARG A 109 -24.03 -8.83 -34.10
C ARG A 109 -22.82 -9.51 -33.43
N ALA A 110 -23.03 -10.83 -33.35
CA ALA A 110 -22.11 -11.95 -33.53
C ALA A 110 -21.35 -12.43 -32.30
N GLY A 111 -21.86 -13.55 -31.77
CA GLY A 111 -21.23 -14.32 -30.72
C GLY A 111 -20.01 -15.11 -31.16
N ARG A 112 -19.33 -15.68 -30.17
CA ARG A 112 -18.67 -16.98 -30.31
C ARG A 112 -18.50 -17.61 -28.93
N VAL A 113 -18.97 -18.84 -28.89
CA VAL A 113 -18.98 -19.81 -27.80
C VAL A 113 -17.55 -20.25 -27.50
N TRP A 114 -17.20 -20.33 -26.22
CA TRP A 114 -15.97 -21.00 -25.77
C TRP A 114 -16.21 -22.52 -25.83
N HIS A 115 -15.51 -23.22 -26.71
CA HIS A 115 -15.37 -24.68 -26.63
C HIS A 115 -13.96 -25.00 -26.13
N THR A 116 -13.90 -25.54 -24.92
CA THR A 116 -12.74 -26.25 -24.36
C THR A 116 -12.76 -27.67 -24.95
N GLN A 117 -11.67 -28.11 -25.58
CA GLN A 117 -11.51 -29.52 -25.94
C GLN A 117 -10.32 -30.09 -25.16
N ALA A 118 -10.65 -31.01 -24.26
CA ALA A 118 -9.75 -31.98 -23.68
C ALA A 118 -10.02 -33.32 -24.38
N GLY A 119 -8.96 -34.05 -24.71
CA GLY A 119 -8.97 -35.34 -25.40
C GLY A 119 -7.77 -35.49 -26.30
#